data_AF-A0A1I6YMW1-F1
#
_entry.id   AF-A0A1I6YMW1-F1
#
_cell.length_a   1.000
_cell.length_b   1.000
_cell.length_c   1.000
_cell.angle_alpha   90.00
_cell.angle_beta   90.00
_cell.angle_gamma   90.00
#
_symmetry.space_group_name_H-M   'P 1'
#
loop_
_entity.id
_entity.type
_entity.pdbx_description
1 polymer ?
#
loop_
_entity_poly.entity_id
_entity_poly.type
_entity_poly.pdbx_seq_one_letter_code
_entity_poly.pdbx_strand_id
1 'polypeptide(L)' 'MTFESATSETHKLWDRATMHHELDALVHDLSERHNTAKSNIAVHASGPNTFTFSLNHGA' A
#
# COMPACT_ATOMS: atom_id res chain seq x y z
N MET A 1 -9.46 -20.42 7.96
CA MET A 1 -8.71 -19.89 6.81
C MET A 1 -8.69 -18.37 6.96
N THR A 2 -7.86 -17.88 7.87
CA THR A 2 -7.78 -16.45 8.20
C THR A 2 -6.40 -16.00 7.75
N PHE A 3 -6.33 -15.49 6.53
CA PHE A 3 -5.15 -14.77 6.06
C PHE A 3 -5.15 -13.46 6.87
N GLU A 4 -4.20 -13.32 7.79
CA GLU A 4 -4.03 -12.12 8.60
C GLU A 4 -3.70 -10.95 7.69
N SER A 5 -4.73 -10.26 7.21
CA SER A 5 -4.66 -8.97 6.53
C SER A 5 -4.39 -7.83 7.53
N ALA A 6 -3.51 -8.05 8.50
CA ALA A 6 -3.15 -7.04 9.51
C ALA A 6 -2.18 -5.98 8.94
N THR A 7 -1.59 -6.23 7.76
CA THR A 7 -0.56 -5.38 7.15
C THR A 7 -0.76 -5.14 5.65
N SER A 8 -1.93 -5.53 5.11
CA SER A 8 -2.26 -5.32 3.70
C SER A 8 -3.53 -4.46 3.57
N GLU A 9 -3.40 -3.30 2.93
CA GLU A 9 -4.49 -2.33 2.72
C GLU A 9 -4.77 -2.18 1.23
N THR A 10 -6.03 -2.36 0.83
CA THR A 10 -6.45 -2.18 -0.56
C THR A 10 -7.11 -0.81 -0.74
N HIS A 11 -6.52 0.04 -1.58
CA HIS A 11 -7.05 1.36 -1.93
C HIS A 11 -7.49 1.42 -3.39
N LYS A 12 -8.64 2.06 -3.62
CA LYS A 12 -9.12 2.39 -4.95
C LYS A 12 -8.79 3.85 -5.26
N LEU A 13 -7.90 4.05 -6.22
CA LEU A 13 -7.44 5.35 -6.70
C LEU A 13 -8.17 5.70 -8.00
N TRP A 14 -9.14 6.59 -7.92
CA TRP A 14 -9.99 6.95 -9.06
C TRP A 14 -9.36 8.02 -9.96
N ASP A 15 -8.51 8.88 -9.39
CA ASP A 15 -7.86 9.95 -10.12
C ASP A 15 -6.48 9.51 -10.64
N ARG A 16 -6.34 9.43 -11.97
CA ARG A 16 -5.09 9.04 -12.64
C ARG A 16 -4.04 10.13 -12.64
N ALA A 17 -4.43 11.40 -12.49
CA ALA A 17 -3.49 12.52 -12.48
C ALA A 17 -2.78 12.63 -11.14
N THR A 18 -3.48 12.33 -10.03
CA THR A 18 -2.93 12.32 -8.67
C THR A 18 -2.52 10.94 -8.20
N MET A 19 -2.72 9.88 -8.99
CA MET A 19 -2.40 8.50 -8.60
C MET A 19 -0.99 8.34 -8.03
N HIS A 20 0.02 8.93 -8.65
CA HIS A 20 1.41 8.86 -8.14
C HIS A 20 1.57 9.59 -6.81
N HIS A 21 0.89 10.72 -6.63
CA HIS A 21 0.95 11.50 -5.40
C HIS A 21 0.21 10.79 -4.26
N GLU A 22 -0.98 10.24 -4.52
CA GLU A 22 -1.73 9.47 -3.54
C GLU A 22 -1.03 8.17 -3.18
N LEU A 23 -0.40 7.47 -4.14
CA LEU A 23 0.43 6.31 -3.85
C LEU A 23 1.59 6.70 -2.90
N ASP A 24 2.32 7.80 -3.15
CA ASP A 24 3.41 8.21 -2.26
C ASP A 24 2.91 8.61 -0.87
N ALA A 25 1.78 9.31 -0.80
CA ALA A 25 1.13 9.69 0.46
C ALA A 25 0.68 8.46 1.26
N LEU A 26 0.09 7.45 0.61
CA LEU A 26 -0.32 6.19 1.24
C LEU A 26 0.89 5.38 1.72
N VAL A 27 1.95 5.28 0.90
CA VAL A 27 3.22 4.65 1.32
C VAL A 27 3.82 5.39 2.51
N HIS A 28 3.73 6.71 2.54
CA HIS A 28 4.24 7.52 3.64
C HIS A 28 3.45 7.32 4.94
N ASP A 29 2.12 7.42 4.89
CA ASP A 29 1.24 7.18 6.05
C ASP A 29 1.42 5.75 6.58
N LEU A 30 1.49 4.75 5.71
CA LEU A 30 1.74 3.35 6.10
C LEU A 30 3.15 3.18 6.71
N SER A 31 4.15 3.85 6.16
CA SER A 31 5.52 3.88 6.69
C SER A 31 5.57 4.47 8.11
N GLU A 32 4.85 5.56 8.35
CA GLU A 32 4.77 6.20 9.67
C GLU A 32 3.96 5.37 10.67
N ARG A 33 2.78 4.85 10.26
CA ARG A 33 1.92 4.02 11.12
C ARG A 33 2.59 2.74 11.56
N HIS A 34 3.33 2.09 10.66
CA HIS A 34 3.98 0.81 10.94
C HIS A 34 5.47 0.94 11.29
N ASN A 35 5.99 2.16 11.43
CA ASN A 35 7.40 2.45 11.69
C ASN A 35 8.34 1.66 10.74
N THR A 36 7.96 1.56 9.47
CA THR A 36 8.67 0.73 8.49
C THR A 36 9.18 1.60 7.35
N ALA A 37 10.28 1.21 6.71
CA ALA A 37 10.81 1.98 5.59
C ALA A 37 9.85 1.90 4.39
N LYS A 38 9.73 2.98 3.61
CA LYS A 38 8.95 2.98 2.35
C LYS A 38 9.34 1.83 1.41
N SER A 39 10.62 1.46 1.38
CA SER A 39 11.16 0.33 0.60
C SER A 39 10.62 -1.04 1.03
N ASN A 40 10.08 -1.12 2.25
CA ASN A 40 9.50 -2.31 2.84
C ASN A 40 7.99 -2.42 2.58
N ILE A 41 7.42 -1.50 1.81
CA ILE A 41 6.01 -1.49 1.39
C ILE A 41 5.96 -1.95 -0.06
N ALA A 42 5.35 -3.11 -0.29
CA ALA A 42 5.02 -3.57 -1.62
C ALA A 42 3.70 -2.94 -2.07
N VAL A 43 3.69 -2.43 -3.30
CA VAL A 43 2.47 -1.91 -3.94
C VAL A 43 2.11 -2.84 -5.09
N HIS A 44 1.00 -3.54 -4.95
CA HIS A 44 0.47 -4.46 -5.94
C HIS A 44 -0.73 -3.83 -6.66
N ALA A 45 -0.63 -3.64 -7.98
CA ALA A 45 -1.81 -3.28 -8.77
C ALA A 45 -2.71 -4.52 -8.92
N SER A 46 -3.81 -4.57 -8.16
CA SER A 46 -4.74 -5.70 -8.16
C SER A 46 -5.85 -5.55 -9.20
N GLY A 47 -6.02 -4.36 -9.79
CA GLY A 47 -7.02 -4.14 -10.83
C GLY A 47 -6.98 -2.73 -11.42
N PRO A 48 -7.90 -2.40 -12.33
CA PRO A 48 -8.07 -1.03 -12.80
C PRO A 48 -8.34 -0.15 -11.59
N ASN A 49 -7.48 0.85 -11.38
CA ASN A 49 -7.62 1.83 -10.30
C ASN A 49 -7.57 1.23 -8.88
N THR A 50 -7.09 -0.01 -8.71
CA THR A 50 -7.06 -0.68 -7.39
C THR A 50 -5.63 -1.13 -7.07
N PHE A 51 -5.13 -0.67 -5.93
CA PHE A 51 -3.78 -0.94 -5.45
C PHE A 51 -3.85 -1.54 -4.06
N THR A 52 -3.18 -2.66 -3.88
CA THR A 52 -3.01 -3.34 -2.62
C THR A 52 -1.62 -3.03 -2.10
N PHE A 53 -1.55 -2.32 -1.00
CA PHE A 53 -0.32 -2.06 -0.28
C PHE A 53 -0.13 -3.18 0.72
N SER A 54 1.04 -3.79 0.76
CA SER A 54 1.37 -4.82 1.73
C SER A 54 2.74 -4.55 2.32
N LEU A 55 2.90 -4.77 3.63
CA LEU A 55 4.23 -4.75 4.22
C LEU A 55 4.99 -6.01 3.81
N ASN A 56 6.14 -5.84 3.16
CA ASN A 56 7.16 -6.87 3.09
C ASN A 56 7.75 -7.00 4.50
N HIS A 57 7.10 -7.74 5.39
CA HIS A 57 7.83 -8.20 6.58
C HIS A 57 8.90 -9.17 6.04
N GLY A 58 10.10 -8.66 5.81
CA GLY A 58 11.25 -9.46 5.42
C GLY A 58 11.38 -10.64 6.38
N ALA A 59 11.57 -11.82 5.81
CA ALA A 59 11.84 -13.07 6.51
C ALA A 59 12.96 -12.94 7.56
#